data_AF-A0AAQ4D1X9-F1
#
_entry.id   AF-A0AAQ4D1X9-F1
#
_cell.length_a   1.000
_cell.length_b   1.000
_cell.length_c   1.000
_cell.angle_alpha   90.00
_cell.angle_beta   90.00
_cell.angle_gamma   90.00
#
_symmetry.space_group_name_H-M   'P 1'
#
loop_
_entity.id
_entity.type
_entity.pdbx_description
1 polymer ?
#
loop_
_entity_poly.entity_id
_entity_poly.type
_entity_poly.pdbx_seq_one_letter_code
_entity_poly.pdbx_strand_id
1 'polypeptide(L)'
;MGCPDVSSFPPSYSEATRQHASLGGGLSFVDFLPYCISSGGLFSTPTFEPFRVLVQRANDWLKENCTWEVKTCESVEFKTSSEVVNTERMTYYEYGEQSTRYVRSLRLWLVPRLDQSRPAQQLEYTNLIPQQTGHAGLFGLPTFETLHEVLERYNQRLMHQPAPGRILAVETQEMKIPSYSSFDPDRSYWSEYGGRNRHFIFVVRVFYELGSTGCEEIGVADFVPLRQSTGGLFSFPRYEPFCNVIARAAQWCAHQSSLRFCNAQSLEIKLKSGTMVDTQRMSFTEHAERTTFFVRVLRVAYSKEPALLEGGLPPSPPLSLHCKTFMPLQLTRGIFVPEFESLSATKKRVEAWIRATGARVLSCETVAMRLFTGGEAHAGIESSFTYNNGNRSEYWIFVLRVYLDGTYQEPPQEMMPPPPERRPRKVTGGLLRFLRAT
;
A
#
# COMPACT_ATOMS: atom_id res chain seq x y z
N MET A 1 29.98 22.13 -13.94
CA MET A 1 28.89 21.76 -14.87
C MET A 1 27.60 22.22 -14.22
N GLY A 2 26.94 23.24 -14.75
CA GLY A 2 25.69 23.75 -14.18
C GLY A 2 24.55 22.77 -14.44
N CYS A 3 23.72 22.51 -13.43
CA CYS A 3 22.45 21.81 -13.64
C CYS A 3 21.61 22.62 -14.64
N PRO A 4 21.01 21.99 -15.66
CA PRO A 4 20.12 22.70 -16.57
C PRO A 4 18.95 23.30 -15.80
N ASP A 5 18.59 24.53 -16.16
CA ASP A 5 17.48 25.26 -15.58
C ASP A 5 16.15 24.55 -15.93
N VAL A 6 15.60 23.85 -14.94
CA VAL A 6 14.40 23.01 -15.07
C VAL A 6 13.14 23.86 -15.34
N SER A 7 13.23 25.19 -15.18
CA SER A 7 12.14 26.12 -15.50
C SER A 7 11.89 26.33 -17.01
N SER A 8 12.76 25.81 -17.87
CA SER A 8 12.70 26.00 -19.33
C SER A 8 11.79 25.03 -20.08
N PHE A 9 11.21 24.03 -19.40
CA PHE A 9 10.36 23.03 -20.03
C PHE A 9 8.87 23.39 -19.89
N PRO A 10 8.04 23.16 -20.93
CA PRO A 10 6.60 23.34 -20.82
C PRO A 10 6.01 22.43 -19.73
N PRO A 11 4.97 22.88 -19.00
CA PRO A 11 4.41 22.12 -17.91
C PRO A 11 3.87 20.77 -18.42
N SER A 12 4.19 19.70 -17.70
CA SER A 12 3.63 18.37 -17.93
C SER A 12 2.10 18.40 -17.89
N TYR A 13 1.42 17.43 -18.52
CA TYR A 13 -0.05 17.33 -18.43
C TYR A 13 -0.56 17.35 -16.98
N SER A 14 0.21 16.77 -16.05
CA SER A 14 -0.10 16.77 -14.63
C SER A 14 0.14 18.12 -13.94
N GLU A 15 0.99 18.98 -14.50
CA GLU A 15 1.17 20.38 -14.09
C GLU A 15 0.08 21.26 -14.72
N ALA A 16 -0.35 20.96 -15.96
CA ALA A 16 -1.42 21.66 -16.65
C ALA A 16 -2.82 21.36 -16.07
N THR A 17 -3.08 20.12 -15.64
CA THR A 17 -4.38 19.71 -15.07
C THR A 17 -4.39 19.67 -13.55
N ARG A 18 -3.22 19.81 -12.92
CA ARG A 18 -2.93 19.59 -11.48
C ARG A 18 -3.28 18.23 -10.90
N GLN A 19 -4.25 17.54 -11.48
CA GLN A 19 -4.58 16.17 -11.15
C GLN A 19 -3.45 15.27 -11.65
N HIS A 20 -2.87 14.48 -10.74
CA HIS A 20 -2.00 13.40 -11.13
C HIS A 20 -2.86 12.22 -11.63
N ALA A 21 -3.63 12.42 -12.70
CA ALA A 21 -4.31 11.35 -13.44
C ALA A 21 -3.48 10.95 -14.67
N SER A 22 -3.46 9.67 -15.05
CA SER A 22 -2.90 9.27 -16.35
C SER A 22 -3.80 9.77 -17.48
N LEU A 23 -3.27 9.95 -18.69
CA LEU A 23 -4.13 10.18 -19.87
C LEU A 23 -5.04 9.01 -20.24
N GLY A 24 -4.83 7.85 -19.62
CA GLY A 24 -5.57 6.63 -19.89
C GLY A 24 -4.89 5.74 -20.92
N GLY A 25 -5.36 4.50 -21.03
CA GLY A 25 -4.94 3.57 -22.09
C GLY A 25 -3.62 2.82 -21.87
N GLY A 26 -2.86 3.13 -20.81
CA GLY A 26 -1.64 2.39 -20.45
C GLY A 26 -1.35 2.40 -18.95
N LEU A 27 -1.07 1.23 -18.39
CA LEU A 27 -0.58 1.03 -17.02
C LEU A 27 0.34 -0.18 -17.04
N SER A 28 1.41 -0.16 -16.26
CA SER A 28 2.23 -1.31 -15.92
C SER A 28 2.87 -1.11 -14.54
N PHE A 29 3.68 -2.05 -14.08
CA PHE A 29 4.54 -1.82 -12.92
C PHE A 29 5.83 -2.63 -12.99
N VAL A 30 6.83 -2.18 -12.23
CA VAL A 30 8.11 -2.86 -12.02
C VAL A 30 8.43 -2.90 -10.53
N ASP A 31 9.04 -4.00 -10.08
CA ASP A 31 9.42 -4.23 -8.69
C ASP A 31 10.93 -4.19 -8.52
N PHE A 32 11.39 -3.48 -7.50
CA PHE A 32 12.78 -3.43 -7.06
C PHE A 32 12.89 -4.13 -5.71
N LEU A 33 13.50 -5.31 -5.71
CA LEU A 33 13.70 -6.16 -4.54
C LEU A 33 15.07 -5.89 -3.92
N PRO A 34 15.21 -5.86 -2.58
CA PRO A 34 16.52 -5.79 -1.95
C PRO A 34 17.27 -7.11 -2.15
N TYR A 35 18.56 -7.00 -2.46
CA TYR A 35 19.44 -8.17 -2.48
C TYR A 35 19.83 -8.57 -1.06
N CYS A 36 20.02 -9.88 -0.87
CA CYS A 36 20.62 -10.41 0.34
C CYS A 36 22.12 -10.10 0.31
N ILE A 37 22.60 -9.28 1.25
CA ILE A 37 24.02 -8.92 1.39
C ILE A 37 24.78 -10.06 2.08
N SER A 38 24.15 -10.66 3.09
CA SER A 38 24.67 -11.84 3.78
C SER A 38 23.53 -12.77 4.17
N SER A 39 23.71 -14.06 3.89
CA SER A 39 22.75 -15.15 4.15
C SER A 39 22.41 -15.37 5.63
N GLY A 40 23.15 -14.75 6.54
CA GLY A 40 23.13 -15.11 7.96
C GLY A 40 23.71 -16.51 8.18
N GLY A 41 23.51 -17.05 9.38
CA GLY A 41 24.00 -18.36 9.78
C GLY A 41 23.19 -18.92 10.95
N LEU A 42 23.70 -19.95 11.62
CA LEU A 42 23.05 -20.57 12.78
C LEU A 42 22.71 -19.58 13.90
N PHE A 43 23.49 -18.50 14.03
CA PHE A 43 23.36 -17.49 15.08
C PHE A 43 23.16 -16.07 14.55
N SER A 44 22.96 -15.89 13.24
CA SER A 44 22.78 -14.57 12.65
C SER A 44 21.65 -14.57 11.62
N THR A 45 20.86 -13.49 11.62
CA THR A 45 19.82 -13.28 10.61
C THR A 45 20.44 -12.79 9.31
N PRO A 46 19.84 -13.11 8.16
CA PRO A 46 20.32 -12.55 6.91
C PRO A 46 20.17 -11.03 6.91
N THR A 47 21.11 -10.36 6.25
CA THR A 47 21.11 -8.91 6.06
C THR A 47 20.75 -8.60 4.62
N PHE A 48 19.84 -7.66 4.41
CA PHE A 48 19.38 -7.22 3.10
C PHE A 48 19.72 -5.74 2.88
N GLU A 49 19.80 -5.34 1.61
CA GLU A 49 19.99 -3.94 1.24
C GLU A 49 18.88 -3.04 1.82
N PRO A 50 19.22 -1.85 2.35
CA PRO A 50 18.21 -0.94 2.88
C PRO A 50 17.33 -0.38 1.75
N PHE A 51 16.14 0.10 2.11
CA PHE A 51 15.15 0.60 1.15
C PHE A 51 15.68 1.70 0.22
N ARG A 52 16.60 2.54 0.70
CA ARG A 52 17.26 3.59 -0.09
C ARG A 52 17.95 3.05 -1.36
N VAL A 53 18.54 1.85 -1.28
CA VAL A 53 19.19 1.21 -2.45
C VAL A 53 18.17 0.88 -3.53
N LEU A 54 16.92 0.57 -3.15
CA LEU A 54 15.84 0.28 -4.10
C LEU A 54 15.44 1.53 -4.89
N VAL A 55 15.38 2.68 -4.23
CA VAL A 55 15.09 3.97 -4.88
C VAL A 55 16.21 4.36 -5.83
N GLN A 56 17.47 4.17 -5.42
CA GLN A 56 18.62 4.40 -6.30
C GLN A 56 18.56 3.52 -7.56
N ARG A 57 18.32 2.21 -7.38
CA ARG A 57 18.18 1.28 -8.50
C ARG A 57 17.00 1.62 -9.41
N ALA A 58 15.90 2.08 -8.83
CA ALA A 58 14.75 2.54 -9.57
C ALA A 58 15.06 3.77 -10.43
N ASN A 59 15.82 4.73 -9.90
CA ASN A 59 16.29 5.89 -10.67
C ASN A 59 17.21 5.49 -11.82
N ASP A 60 18.12 4.54 -11.60
CA ASP A 60 19.00 4.06 -12.67
C ASP A 60 18.21 3.34 -13.76
N TRP A 61 17.22 2.52 -13.38
CA TRP A 61 16.30 1.89 -14.33
C TRP A 61 15.48 2.93 -15.12
N LEU A 62 14.98 3.99 -14.47
CA LEU A 62 14.21 5.06 -15.14
C LEU A 62 15.05 5.84 -16.17
N LYS A 63 16.36 5.99 -15.95
CA LYS A 63 17.27 6.59 -16.94
C LYS A 63 17.36 5.75 -18.20
N GLU A 64 17.41 4.43 -18.05
CA GLU A 64 17.47 3.47 -19.16
C GLU A 64 16.10 3.26 -19.84
N ASN A 65 15.02 3.54 -19.12
CA ASN A 65 13.64 3.30 -19.56
C ASN A 65 12.84 4.61 -19.64
N CYS A 66 13.41 5.62 -20.30
CA CYS A 66 12.89 7.00 -20.35
C CYS A 66 11.52 7.14 -21.07
N THR A 67 11.03 6.10 -21.75
CA THR A 67 9.68 6.07 -22.34
C THR A 67 8.58 5.88 -21.30
N TRP A 68 8.94 5.59 -20.04
CA TRP A 68 8.02 5.41 -18.94
C TRP A 68 8.01 6.60 -17.98
N GLU A 69 6.87 6.82 -17.36
CA GLU A 69 6.64 7.80 -16.32
C GLU A 69 6.01 7.09 -15.11
N VAL A 70 6.55 7.35 -13.93
CA VAL A 70 6.06 6.86 -12.64
C VAL A 70 4.82 7.65 -12.27
N LYS A 71 3.70 6.92 -12.17
CA LYS A 71 2.41 7.47 -11.75
C LYS A 71 2.27 7.51 -10.24
N THR A 72 2.69 6.46 -9.58
CA THR A 72 2.71 6.33 -8.13
C THR A 72 3.69 5.22 -7.78
N CYS A 73 4.01 5.10 -6.49
CA CYS A 73 4.87 4.04 -5.99
C CYS A 73 4.39 3.61 -4.61
N GLU A 74 4.67 2.37 -4.27
CA GLU A 74 4.31 1.77 -2.99
C GLU A 74 5.41 0.84 -2.50
N SER A 75 5.41 0.58 -1.20
CA SER A 75 6.25 -0.42 -0.57
C SER A 75 5.45 -1.73 -0.47
N VAL A 76 5.86 -2.76 -1.20
CA VAL A 76 5.16 -4.06 -1.19
C VAL A 76 5.91 -5.04 -0.29
N GLU A 77 5.17 -5.67 0.63
CA GLU A 77 5.74 -6.68 1.52
C GLU A 77 5.51 -8.08 0.96
N PHE A 78 6.61 -8.74 0.60
CA PHE A 78 6.62 -10.12 0.17
C PHE A 78 7.07 -11.04 1.29
N LYS A 79 6.55 -12.26 1.27
CA LYS A 79 7.05 -13.32 2.12
C LYS A 79 8.15 -14.09 1.45
N THR A 80 9.13 -14.44 2.27
CA THR A 80 10.20 -15.31 1.82
C THR A 80 10.46 -16.42 2.83
N SER A 81 10.75 -17.60 2.34
CA SER A 81 11.33 -18.71 3.13
C SER A 81 12.82 -18.85 2.87
N SER A 82 13.37 -18.10 1.91
CA SER A 82 14.76 -18.22 1.44
C SER A 82 15.38 -16.86 1.16
N GLU A 83 16.61 -16.84 0.65
CA GLU A 83 17.24 -15.62 0.14
C GLU A 83 16.56 -15.11 -1.14
N VAL A 84 15.87 -15.99 -1.87
CA VAL A 84 15.15 -15.65 -3.09
C VAL A 84 13.69 -15.34 -2.76
N VAL A 85 13.28 -14.11 -3.07
CA VAL A 85 11.90 -13.65 -2.91
C VAL A 85 11.08 -14.06 -4.13
N ASN A 86 9.99 -14.80 -3.92
CA ASN A 86 9.05 -15.15 -4.99
C ASN A 86 7.95 -14.09 -5.07
N THR A 87 8.10 -13.13 -5.99
CA THR A 87 7.13 -12.06 -6.23
C THR A 87 5.93 -12.51 -7.07
N GLU A 88 6.04 -13.62 -7.79
CA GLU A 88 4.97 -14.13 -8.65
C GLU A 88 3.81 -14.75 -7.86
N ARG A 89 4.06 -15.15 -6.61
CA ARG A 89 3.06 -15.84 -5.80
C ARG A 89 2.07 -14.84 -5.17
N MET A 90 0.81 -14.91 -5.60
CA MET A 90 -0.26 -14.06 -5.11
C MET A 90 -0.91 -14.51 -3.79
N THR A 91 -0.47 -15.63 -3.21
CA THR A 91 -0.95 -16.12 -1.92
C THR A 91 0.20 -16.53 -1.02
N TYR A 92 0.00 -16.42 0.28
CA TYR A 92 0.99 -16.87 1.25
C TYR A 92 0.33 -17.42 2.50
N TYR A 93 1.12 -18.10 3.32
CA TYR A 93 0.69 -18.67 4.60
C TYR A 93 1.45 -18.00 5.74
N GLU A 94 0.74 -17.63 6.79
CA GLU A 94 1.29 -17.22 8.08
C GLU A 94 1.30 -18.39 9.03
N TYR A 95 2.48 -18.72 9.55
CA TYR A 95 2.58 -19.69 10.62
C TYR A 95 2.32 -19.01 11.95
N GLY A 96 1.42 -19.59 12.75
CA GLY A 96 1.07 -19.04 14.06
C GLY A 96 2.18 -19.16 15.11
N GLU A 97 3.04 -20.17 15.02
CA GLU A 97 4.10 -20.48 16.00
C GLU A 97 5.52 -20.38 15.41
N GLN A 98 5.68 -20.61 14.10
CA GLN A 98 6.99 -20.58 13.45
C GLN A 98 7.38 -19.18 13.01
N SER A 99 8.67 -19.02 12.69
CA SER A 99 9.13 -17.75 12.17
C SER A 99 8.65 -17.51 10.75
N THR A 100 8.07 -16.34 10.48
CA THR A 100 7.74 -15.88 9.14
C THR A 100 8.68 -14.75 8.76
N ARG A 101 9.29 -14.82 7.57
CA ARG A 101 10.23 -13.79 7.09
C ARG A 101 9.58 -12.95 6.01
N TYR A 102 9.89 -11.66 6.03
CA TYR A 102 9.31 -10.66 5.16
C TYR A 102 10.43 -9.86 4.51
N VAL A 103 10.20 -9.50 3.25
CA VAL A 103 11.04 -8.59 2.48
C VAL A 103 10.15 -7.48 1.93
N ARG A 104 10.58 -6.24 2.07
CA ARG A 104 9.93 -5.06 1.51
C ARG A 104 10.63 -4.61 0.25
N SER A 105 9.87 -4.52 -0.82
CA SER A 105 10.31 -4.01 -2.13
C SER A 105 9.70 -2.65 -2.42
N LEU A 106 10.26 -1.95 -3.40
CA LEU A 106 9.65 -0.78 -4.03
C LEU A 106 8.94 -1.22 -5.31
N ARG A 107 7.65 -0.91 -5.46
CA ARG A 107 6.92 -1.05 -6.72
C ARG A 107 6.71 0.32 -7.34
N LEU A 108 7.08 0.48 -8.60
CA LEU A 108 6.74 1.66 -9.40
C LEU A 108 5.59 1.32 -10.33
N TRP A 109 4.50 2.08 -10.24
CA TRP A 109 3.40 2.01 -11.20
C TRP A 109 3.68 2.98 -12.33
N LEU A 110 3.67 2.48 -13.57
CA LEU A 110 4.18 3.17 -14.74
C LEU A 110 3.09 3.43 -15.77
N VAL A 111 3.18 4.57 -16.43
CA VAL A 111 2.38 4.94 -17.60
C VAL A 111 3.30 5.36 -18.75
N PRO A 112 2.87 5.26 -20.02
CA PRO A 112 3.66 5.76 -21.14
C PRO A 112 3.93 7.26 -20.97
N ARG A 113 5.19 7.66 -21.12
CA ARG A 113 5.59 9.07 -21.08
C ARG A 113 5.19 9.74 -22.37
N LEU A 114 4.55 10.90 -22.25
CA LEU A 114 4.06 11.68 -23.40
C LEU A 114 5.14 12.57 -23.99
N ASP A 115 5.81 13.31 -23.10
CA ASP A 115 6.87 14.23 -23.49
C ASP A 115 8.22 13.57 -23.27
N GLN A 116 8.77 13.05 -24.37
CA GLN A 116 10.09 12.43 -24.37
C GLN A 116 11.23 13.45 -24.35
N SER A 117 10.95 14.76 -24.46
CA SER A 117 11.96 15.81 -24.33
C SER A 117 12.36 16.07 -22.87
N ARG A 118 11.48 15.71 -21.91
CA ARG A 118 11.77 15.82 -20.48
C ARG A 118 12.79 14.77 -20.03
N PRO A 119 13.71 15.12 -19.12
CA PRO A 119 14.66 14.17 -18.56
C PRO A 119 13.95 13.00 -17.86
N ALA A 120 14.64 11.89 -17.69
CA ALA A 120 14.14 10.77 -16.89
C ALA A 120 13.74 11.25 -15.49
N GLN A 121 12.57 10.81 -15.00
CA GLN A 121 12.17 11.10 -13.63
C GLN A 121 13.20 10.59 -12.65
N GLN A 122 13.46 11.40 -11.63
CA GLN A 122 14.27 11.03 -10.50
C GLN A 122 13.41 11.08 -9.25
N LEU A 123 13.46 9.99 -8.49
CA LEU A 123 12.68 9.78 -7.29
C LEU A 123 13.55 10.00 -6.06
N GLU A 124 12.96 10.55 -5.02
CA GLU A 124 13.52 10.58 -3.67
C GLU A 124 12.41 10.31 -2.66
N TYR A 125 12.76 10.04 -1.41
CA TYR A 125 11.76 9.89 -0.36
C TYR A 125 12.26 10.40 0.99
N THR A 126 11.32 10.63 1.90
CA THR A 126 11.61 10.84 3.31
C THR A 126 10.65 10.01 4.17
N ASN A 127 11.15 9.53 5.31
CA ASN A 127 10.34 8.83 6.29
C ASN A 127 9.99 9.80 7.44
N LEU A 128 8.71 9.98 7.70
CA LEU A 128 8.20 10.71 8.86
C LEU A 128 7.90 9.69 9.96
N ILE A 129 8.81 9.61 10.91
CA ILE A 129 8.70 8.73 12.07
C ILE A 129 8.01 9.52 13.19
N PRO A 130 6.97 8.96 13.83
CA PRO A 130 6.35 9.61 14.98
C PRO A 130 7.33 9.64 16.16
N GLN A 131 7.47 10.80 16.79
CA GLN A 131 8.29 11.01 17.97
C GLN A 131 7.58 10.50 19.21
N GLN A 132 8.34 9.99 20.17
CA GLN A 132 7.81 9.58 21.47
C GLN A 132 7.46 10.84 22.29
N THR A 133 6.20 10.97 22.70
CA THR A 133 5.69 12.14 23.44
C THR A 133 5.69 11.94 24.95
N GLY A 134 5.77 10.70 25.42
CA GLY A 134 5.74 10.36 26.83
C GLY A 134 6.55 9.11 27.15
N HIS A 135 7.20 9.12 28.31
CA HIS A 135 7.88 7.93 28.81
C HIS A 135 6.86 6.90 29.31
N ALA A 136 7.07 5.65 28.93
CA ALA A 136 6.48 4.53 29.65
C ALA A 136 6.95 4.61 31.11
N GLY A 137 6.04 4.86 32.05
CA GLY A 137 6.31 4.55 33.46
C GLY A 137 6.62 3.06 33.65
N LEU A 138 6.87 2.60 34.88
CA LEU A 138 7.20 1.21 35.23
C LEU A 138 6.26 0.14 34.60
N PHE A 139 5.03 0.51 34.23
CA PHE A 139 4.03 -0.37 33.63
C PHE A 139 3.37 0.19 32.35
N GLY A 140 3.89 1.31 31.81
CA GLY A 140 3.30 1.99 30.66
C GLY A 140 3.84 1.47 29.32
N LEU A 141 3.08 1.68 28.24
CA LEU A 141 3.63 1.69 26.89
C LEU A 141 3.99 3.14 26.52
N PRO A 142 5.05 3.37 25.74
CA PRO A 142 5.37 4.71 25.27
C PRO A 142 4.23 5.28 24.43
N THR A 143 3.98 6.58 24.58
CA THR A 143 3.05 7.32 23.72
C THR A 143 3.83 8.00 22.60
N PHE A 144 3.17 8.18 21.46
CA PHE A 144 3.77 8.76 20.26
C PHE A 144 2.92 9.92 19.77
N GLU A 145 3.51 10.77 18.96
CA GLU A 145 2.77 11.74 18.15
C GLU A 145 1.62 11.05 17.43
N THR A 146 0.50 11.74 17.35
CA THR A 146 -0.61 11.45 16.46
C THR A 146 -0.21 11.69 15.01
N LEU A 147 -0.97 11.13 14.07
CA LEU A 147 -0.74 11.37 12.65
C LEU A 147 -0.78 12.87 12.32
N HIS A 148 -1.75 13.60 12.88
CA HIS A 148 -1.86 15.04 12.69
C HIS A 148 -0.57 15.77 13.11
N GLU A 149 -0.04 15.49 14.30
CA GLU A 149 1.20 16.09 14.80
C GLU A 149 2.40 15.74 13.89
N VAL A 150 2.50 14.50 13.39
CA VAL A 150 3.57 14.10 12.45
C VAL A 150 3.51 14.91 11.15
N LEU A 151 2.32 15.06 10.56
CA LEU A 151 2.12 15.80 9.31
C LEU A 151 2.32 17.31 9.52
N GLU A 152 1.82 17.86 10.61
CA GLU A 152 2.00 19.27 10.98
C GLU A 152 3.48 19.61 11.17
N ARG A 153 4.21 18.80 11.95
CA ARG A 153 5.66 18.98 12.15
C ARG A 153 6.43 18.94 10.83
N TYR A 154 6.04 18.06 9.91
CA TYR A 154 6.65 18.00 8.58
C TYR A 154 6.31 19.25 7.74
N ASN A 155 5.05 19.68 7.69
CA ASN A 155 4.65 20.87 6.94
C ASN A 155 5.31 22.14 7.49
N GLN A 156 5.44 22.29 8.81
CA GLN A 156 6.19 23.40 9.43
C GLN A 156 7.67 23.39 9.01
N ARG A 157 8.30 22.21 8.94
CA ARG A 157 9.67 22.07 8.45
C ARG A 157 9.82 22.53 7.00
N LEU A 158 8.82 22.27 6.14
CA LEU A 158 8.84 22.68 4.73
C LEU A 158 8.91 24.20 4.54
N MET A 159 8.44 24.98 5.52
CA MET A 159 8.56 26.45 5.49
C MET A 159 10.01 26.94 5.55
N HIS A 160 10.92 26.13 6.08
CA HIS A 160 12.33 26.49 6.27
C HIS A 160 13.28 25.64 5.42
N GLN A 161 12.86 24.43 5.07
CA GLN A 161 13.60 23.49 4.24
C GLN A 161 12.65 22.95 3.16
N PRO A 162 12.63 23.54 1.96
CA PRO A 162 11.76 23.10 0.87
C PRO A 162 11.92 21.61 0.58
N ALA A 163 10.82 20.99 0.15
CA ALA A 163 10.83 19.61 -0.31
C ALA A 163 11.80 19.46 -1.49
N PRO A 164 12.45 18.29 -1.67
CA PRO A 164 13.40 18.09 -2.76
C PRO A 164 12.74 18.03 -4.15
N GLY A 165 11.41 17.97 -4.20
CA GLY A 165 10.61 17.98 -5.42
C GLY A 165 9.12 17.92 -5.13
N ARG A 166 8.30 17.71 -6.16
CA ARG A 166 6.86 17.54 -6.05
C ARG A 166 6.50 16.20 -5.41
N ILE A 167 5.45 16.20 -4.59
CA ILE A 167 4.98 14.98 -3.94
C ILE A 167 4.33 14.04 -4.95
N LEU A 168 4.88 12.84 -5.08
CA LEU A 168 4.37 11.78 -5.94
C LEU A 168 3.36 10.89 -5.20
N ALA A 169 3.69 10.48 -3.98
CA ALA A 169 2.85 9.62 -3.14
C ALA A 169 3.16 9.84 -1.66
N VAL A 170 2.16 9.62 -0.80
CA VAL A 170 2.29 9.63 0.66
C VAL A 170 1.73 8.31 1.17
N GLU A 171 2.62 7.44 1.62
CA GLU A 171 2.30 6.09 2.06
C GLU A 171 2.30 6.02 3.59
N THR A 172 1.23 5.50 4.20
CA THR A 172 1.25 5.10 5.61
C THR A 172 1.69 3.64 5.68
N GLN A 173 2.87 3.40 6.23
CA GLN A 173 3.44 2.06 6.40
C GLN A 173 3.26 1.59 7.83
N GLU A 174 2.61 0.45 8.01
CA GLU A 174 2.65 -0.28 9.27
C GLU A 174 4.01 -0.98 9.39
N MET A 175 4.76 -0.68 10.45
CA MET A 175 6.06 -1.28 10.69
C MET A 175 6.10 -2.00 12.03
N LYS A 176 6.45 -3.28 11.99
CA LYS A 176 6.67 -4.10 13.17
C LYS A 176 8.04 -3.82 13.76
N ILE A 177 8.06 -3.49 15.06
CA ILE A 177 9.28 -3.13 15.78
C ILE A 177 9.58 -4.17 16.86
N PRO A 178 10.85 -4.62 16.99
CA PRO A 178 11.23 -5.56 18.04
C PRO A 178 11.19 -4.89 19.43
N SER A 179 11.49 -3.59 19.47
CA SER A 179 11.38 -2.73 20.64
C SER A 179 11.21 -1.28 20.18
N TYR A 180 10.74 -0.42 21.08
CA TYR A 180 10.60 1.03 20.80
C TYR A 180 11.95 1.78 20.76
N SER A 181 13.05 1.15 21.18
CA SER A 181 14.39 1.78 21.24
C SER A 181 15.26 1.53 20.01
N SER A 182 14.89 0.57 19.15
CA SER A 182 15.67 0.21 17.96
C SER A 182 14.74 0.11 16.75
N PHE A 183 14.59 1.22 16.04
CA PHE A 183 13.72 1.33 14.88
C PHE A 183 14.49 1.86 13.66
N ASP A 184 14.44 1.08 12.57
CA ASP A 184 14.99 1.47 11.27
C ASP A 184 13.85 1.50 10.24
N PRO A 185 13.45 2.69 9.74
CA PRO A 185 12.38 2.81 8.75
C PRO A 185 12.81 2.35 7.34
N ASP A 186 14.11 2.23 7.09
CA ASP A 186 14.67 1.76 5.82
C ASP A 186 14.99 0.26 5.83
N ARG A 187 14.69 -0.43 6.94
CA ARG A 187 14.80 -1.88 7.01
C ARG A 187 13.92 -2.53 5.96
N SER A 188 14.54 -3.32 5.09
CA SER A 188 13.87 -4.04 4.01
C SER A 188 13.59 -5.51 4.32
N TYR A 189 14.14 -6.05 5.42
CA TYR A 189 13.97 -7.45 5.82
C TYR A 189 13.70 -7.58 7.31
N TRP A 190 12.79 -8.48 7.69
CA TRP A 190 12.61 -8.87 9.08
C TRP A 190 12.06 -10.28 9.22
N SER A 191 12.17 -10.79 10.44
CA SER A 191 11.60 -12.06 10.84
C SER A 191 10.66 -11.84 12.00
N GLU A 192 9.51 -12.48 11.95
CA GLU A 192 8.51 -12.50 13.01
C GLU A 192 8.52 -13.86 13.65
N TYR A 193 8.27 -13.92 14.95
CA TYR A 193 8.07 -15.15 15.70
C TYR A 193 6.65 -15.15 16.25
N GLY A 194 5.97 -16.28 16.08
CA GLY A 194 4.69 -16.55 16.70
C GLY A 194 4.73 -16.47 18.23
N GLY A 195 3.56 -16.31 18.86
CA GLY A 195 3.42 -16.42 20.32
C GLY A 195 4.04 -15.29 21.15
N ARG A 196 4.54 -14.20 20.54
CA ARG A 196 5.03 -13.01 21.25
C ARG A 196 4.15 -11.80 21.00
N ASN A 197 4.15 -10.86 21.95
CA ASN A 197 3.55 -9.56 21.72
C ASN A 197 4.24 -8.88 20.53
N ARG A 198 3.46 -8.26 19.66
CA ARG A 198 3.95 -7.56 18.47
C ARG A 198 3.69 -6.08 18.64
N HIS A 199 4.73 -5.28 18.52
CA HIS A 199 4.64 -3.83 18.57
C HIS A 199 4.68 -3.28 17.14
N PHE A 200 3.80 -2.33 16.88
CA PHE A 200 3.62 -1.71 15.58
C PHE A 200 3.75 -0.21 15.72
N ILE A 201 4.37 0.42 14.73
CA ILE A 201 4.45 1.86 14.56
C ILE A 201 4.06 2.18 13.12
N PHE A 202 3.27 3.23 12.91
CA PHE A 202 2.99 3.74 11.59
C PHE A 202 4.07 4.76 11.22
N VAL A 203 4.69 4.59 10.06
CA VAL A 203 5.60 5.58 9.44
C VAL A 203 4.92 6.15 8.22
N VAL A 204 4.99 7.47 8.04
CA VAL A 204 4.52 8.10 6.80
C VAL A 204 5.71 8.29 5.87
N ARG A 205 5.74 7.59 4.74
CA ARG A 205 6.76 7.77 3.70
C ARG A 205 6.24 8.69 2.62
N VAL A 206 6.94 9.80 2.40
CA VAL A 206 6.62 10.76 1.32
C VAL A 206 7.61 10.53 0.19
N PHE A 207 7.10 10.22 -1.00
CA PHE A 207 7.87 10.07 -2.23
C PHE A 207 7.79 11.35 -3.06
N TYR A 208 8.90 11.71 -3.70
CA TYR A 208 9.02 12.93 -4.51
C TYR A 208 9.49 12.60 -5.92
N GLU A 209 9.04 13.41 -6.89
CA GLU A 209 9.68 13.59 -8.19
C GLU A 209 10.58 14.82 -8.12
N LEU A 210 11.90 14.64 -8.25
CA LEU A 210 12.88 15.73 -8.20
C LEU A 210 12.75 16.67 -9.40
N GLY A 211 13.11 17.94 -9.19
CA GLY A 211 13.19 18.96 -10.23
C GLY A 211 11.96 19.86 -10.38
N SER A 212 10.83 19.50 -9.76
CA SER A 212 9.65 20.35 -9.66
C SER A 212 9.70 21.15 -8.36
N THR A 213 9.92 22.46 -8.47
CA THR A 213 10.03 23.36 -7.33
C THR A 213 8.66 23.90 -6.95
N GLY A 214 7.97 23.21 -6.05
CA GLY A 214 6.75 23.68 -5.40
C GLY A 214 6.83 23.50 -3.89
N CYS A 215 6.42 24.51 -3.13
CA CYS A 215 6.14 24.30 -1.72
C CYS A 215 4.75 23.67 -1.64
N GLU A 216 4.66 22.41 -1.24
CA GLU A 216 3.41 21.67 -1.09
C GLU A 216 3.30 21.17 0.35
N GLU A 217 2.21 21.51 1.03
CA GLU A 217 1.85 20.88 2.30
C GLU A 217 1.18 19.54 2.02
N ILE A 218 1.45 18.52 2.85
CA ILE A 218 0.72 17.25 2.81
C ILE A 218 -0.42 17.24 3.82
N GLY A 219 -1.49 16.55 3.46
CA GLY A 219 -2.58 16.23 4.37
C GLY A 219 -3.19 14.87 4.04
N VAL A 220 -4.06 14.40 4.93
CA VAL A 220 -4.81 13.16 4.74
C VAL A 220 -6.27 13.35 5.13
N ALA A 221 -7.14 12.58 4.49
CA ALA A 221 -8.54 12.43 4.87
C ALA A 221 -8.84 10.94 5.07
N ASP A 222 -9.33 10.58 6.26
CA ASP A 222 -9.67 9.21 6.61
C ASP A 222 -11.17 8.96 6.50
N PHE A 223 -11.53 7.89 5.81
CA PHE A 223 -12.89 7.42 5.65
C PHE A 223 -13.03 6.11 6.42
N VAL A 224 -13.65 6.21 7.59
CA VAL A 224 -13.93 5.07 8.45
C VAL A 224 -15.26 4.44 8.04
N PRO A 225 -15.36 3.12 7.88
CA PRO A 225 -16.62 2.44 7.59
C PRO A 225 -17.63 2.64 8.73
N LEU A 226 -18.89 2.89 8.37
CA LEU A 226 -19.99 3.02 9.31
C LEU A 226 -20.27 1.67 9.96
N ARG A 227 -20.36 1.67 11.30
CA ARG A 227 -20.74 0.50 12.08
C ARG A 227 -22.26 0.31 11.97
N GLN A 228 -22.68 -0.79 11.36
CA GLN A 228 -24.08 -1.18 11.21
C GLN A 228 -24.63 -1.87 12.46
N SER A 229 -23.80 -2.65 13.15
CA SER A 229 -24.16 -3.26 14.44
C SER A 229 -22.94 -3.38 15.34
N THR A 230 -23.13 -3.17 16.65
CA THR A 230 -22.07 -3.29 17.66
C THR A 230 -21.60 -4.73 17.87
N GLY A 231 -22.40 -5.72 17.47
CA GLY A 231 -22.20 -7.11 17.88
C GLY A 231 -22.65 -7.35 19.32
N GLY A 232 -22.40 -8.53 19.85
CA GLY A 232 -22.80 -8.96 21.19
C GLY A 232 -21.95 -10.13 21.68
N LEU A 233 -22.39 -10.81 22.75
CA LEU A 233 -21.64 -11.91 23.37
C LEU A 233 -21.30 -13.05 22.39
N PHE A 234 -22.11 -13.24 21.36
CA PHE A 234 -22.00 -14.30 20.36
C PHE A 234 -21.95 -13.77 18.92
N SER A 235 -21.74 -12.47 18.71
CA SER A 235 -21.71 -11.89 17.37
C SER A 235 -20.68 -10.79 17.26
N PHE A 236 -19.97 -10.77 16.14
CA PHE A 236 -19.01 -9.72 15.82
C PHE A 236 -19.73 -8.43 15.39
N PRO A 237 -19.12 -7.25 15.61
CA PRO A 237 -19.62 -6.03 15.00
C PRO A 237 -19.68 -6.15 13.49
N ARG A 238 -20.69 -5.53 12.89
CA ARG A 238 -20.84 -5.45 11.43
C ARG A 238 -20.58 -4.02 11.00
N TYR A 239 -19.79 -3.90 9.94
CA TYR A 239 -19.47 -2.65 9.28
C TYR A 239 -19.99 -2.71 7.86
N GLU A 240 -20.29 -1.56 7.29
CA GLU A 240 -20.68 -1.49 5.89
C GLU A 240 -19.58 -2.03 4.95
N PRO A 241 -19.95 -2.43 3.72
CA PRO A 241 -18.98 -2.85 2.70
C PRO A 241 -17.96 -1.76 2.36
N PHE A 242 -16.76 -2.17 1.98
CA PHE A 242 -15.65 -1.24 1.70
C PHE A 242 -15.96 -0.31 0.52
N CYS A 243 -16.72 -0.76 -0.49
CA CYS A 243 -17.19 0.10 -1.58
C CYS A 243 -17.98 1.34 -1.11
N ASN A 244 -18.71 1.27 0.01
CA ASN A 244 -19.40 2.45 0.57
C ASN A 244 -18.41 3.48 1.13
N VAL A 245 -17.27 3.01 1.67
CA VAL A 245 -16.17 3.86 2.13
C VAL A 245 -15.56 4.60 0.94
N ILE A 246 -15.32 3.89 -0.17
CA ILE A 246 -14.86 4.49 -1.44
C ILE A 246 -15.86 5.55 -1.93
N ALA A 247 -17.16 5.26 -1.90
CA ALA A 247 -18.20 6.19 -2.36
C ALA A 247 -18.20 7.50 -1.56
N ARG A 248 -18.03 7.44 -0.23
CA ARG A 248 -17.88 8.66 0.60
C ARG A 248 -16.59 9.41 0.30
N ALA A 249 -15.49 8.70 0.09
CA ALA A 249 -14.23 9.34 -0.32
C ALA A 249 -14.36 10.04 -1.67
N ALA A 250 -15.08 9.44 -2.62
CA ALA A 250 -15.37 10.03 -3.92
C ALA A 250 -16.22 11.29 -3.80
N GLN A 251 -17.27 11.26 -2.97
CA GLN A 251 -18.06 12.45 -2.67
C GLN A 251 -17.18 13.55 -2.08
N TRP A 252 -16.33 13.24 -1.10
CA TRP A 252 -15.42 14.23 -0.52
C TRP A 252 -14.47 14.83 -1.57
N CYS A 253 -13.80 13.98 -2.37
CA CYS A 253 -12.88 14.38 -3.43
C CYS A 253 -13.53 15.33 -4.45
N ALA A 254 -14.77 15.08 -4.84
CA ALA A 254 -15.50 15.91 -5.80
C ALA A 254 -15.72 17.36 -5.31
N HIS A 255 -15.69 17.59 -3.99
CA HIS A 255 -15.83 18.92 -3.38
C HIS A 255 -14.48 19.61 -3.10
N GLN A 256 -13.35 18.97 -3.39
CA GLN A 256 -12.02 19.54 -3.14
C GLN A 256 -11.46 20.21 -4.40
N SER A 257 -11.63 21.52 -4.52
CA SER A 257 -11.07 22.30 -5.65
C SER A 257 -9.64 22.79 -5.42
N SER A 258 -9.20 22.87 -4.16
CA SER A 258 -7.87 23.37 -3.77
C SER A 258 -6.87 22.28 -3.41
N LEU A 259 -7.28 21.01 -3.40
CA LEU A 259 -6.43 19.88 -3.03
C LEU A 259 -6.03 19.10 -4.27
N ARG A 260 -4.77 18.64 -4.29
CA ARG A 260 -4.25 17.71 -5.28
C ARG A 260 -4.22 16.30 -4.69
N PHE A 261 -4.94 15.38 -5.32
CA PHE A 261 -4.89 13.97 -4.96
C PHE A 261 -3.47 13.42 -5.18
N CYS A 262 -2.91 12.74 -4.19
CA CYS A 262 -1.63 12.04 -4.28
C CYS A 262 -1.84 10.54 -4.47
N ASN A 263 -2.50 9.90 -3.51
CA ASN A 263 -2.83 8.48 -3.55
C ASN A 263 -3.94 8.15 -2.54
N ALA A 264 -4.56 6.99 -2.72
CA ALA A 264 -5.44 6.40 -1.72
C ALA A 264 -4.85 5.07 -1.23
N GLN A 265 -5.05 4.77 0.03
CA GLN A 265 -4.52 3.58 0.68
C GLN A 265 -5.54 2.97 1.64
N SER A 266 -5.62 1.65 1.66
CA SER A 266 -6.46 0.89 2.57
C SER A 266 -5.65 0.46 3.79
N LEU A 267 -6.06 0.89 4.99
CA LEU A 267 -5.32 0.66 6.23
C LEU A 267 -6.14 -0.18 7.22
N GLU A 268 -5.52 -1.20 7.83
CA GLU A 268 -6.12 -1.95 8.92
C GLU A 268 -5.87 -1.24 10.26
N ILE A 269 -6.89 -0.56 10.78
CA ILE A 269 -6.79 0.16 12.05
C ILE A 269 -7.28 -0.73 13.18
N LYS A 270 -6.40 -0.98 14.16
CA LYS A 270 -6.73 -1.77 15.36
C LYS A 270 -7.83 -1.08 16.18
N LEU A 271 -8.88 -1.82 16.51
CA LEU A 271 -9.94 -1.34 17.40
C LEU A 271 -9.47 -1.27 18.86
N LYS A 272 -9.68 -0.12 19.50
CA LYS A 272 -9.52 0.04 20.95
C LYS A 272 -10.78 -0.45 21.65
N SER A 273 -10.61 -1.32 22.65
CA SER A 273 -11.71 -1.94 23.41
C SER A 273 -12.81 -2.54 22.50
N GLY A 274 -12.41 -3.05 21.34
CA GLY A 274 -13.31 -3.71 20.37
C GLY A 274 -14.31 -2.80 19.65
N THR A 275 -14.31 -1.48 19.87
CA THR A 275 -15.40 -0.61 19.37
C THR A 275 -14.96 0.74 18.82
N MET A 276 -13.83 1.29 19.27
CA MET A 276 -13.37 2.63 18.88
C MET A 276 -12.29 2.51 17.79
N VAL A 277 -12.51 3.19 16.67
CA VAL A 277 -11.53 3.37 15.60
C VAL A 277 -10.81 4.69 15.86
N ASP A 278 -9.49 4.64 15.97
CA ASP A 278 -8.64 5.83 16.12
C ASP A 278 -7.63 5.83 14.97
N THR A 279 -7.89 6.64 13.95
CA THR A 279 -7.04 6.73 12.75
C THR A 279 -5.83 7.66 12.94
N GLN A 280 -5.79 8.39 14.05
CA GLN A 280 -4.70 9.28 14.43
C GLN A 280 -3.61 8.55 15.21
N ARG A 281 -3.92 7.37 15.75
CA ARG A 281 -2.98 6.55 16.50
C ARG A 281 -1.82 6.04 15.63
N MET A 282 -0.60 6.42 16.00
CA MET A 282 0.62 6.05 15.26
C MET A 282 1.37 4.82 15.80
N SER A 283 0.87 4.16 16.84
CA SER A 283 1.47 2.90 17.33
C SER A 283 0.47 2.03 18.04
N PHE A 284 0.63 0.71 17.98
CA PHE A 284 -0.20 -0.22 18.74
C PHE A 284 0.54 -1.50 19.10
N THR A 285 -0.07 -2.31 19.96
CA THR A 285 0.47 -3.62 20.37
C THR A 285 -0.58 -4.68 20.14
N GLU A 286 -0.25 -5.74 19.42
CA GLU A 286 -0.99 -6.99 19.44
C GLU A 286 -0.45 -7.86 20.57
N HIS A 287 -1.35 -8.34 21.42
CA HIS A 287 -0.98 -9.27 22.48
C HIS A 287 -1.01 -10.69 21.93
N ALA A 288 0.00 -11.49 22.26
CA ALA A 288 0.01 -12.91 21.93
C ALA A 288 -1.27 -13.58 22.45
N GLU A 289 -1.75 -14.60 21.72
CA GLU A 289 -2.90 -15.43 22.10
C GLU A 289 -4.25 -14.72 22.26
N ARG A 290 -4.31 -13.40 22.00
CA ARG A 290 -5.56 -12.63 22.06
C ARG A 290 -6.02 -12.26 20.67
N THR A 291 -7.31 -12.42 20.43
CA THR A 291 -7.93 -11.91 19.20
C THR A 291 -7.79 -10.39 19.15
N THR A 292 -7.20 -9.90 18.06
CA THR A 292 -7.15 -8.46 17.76
C THR A 292 -8.14 -8.16 16.64
N PHE A 293 -8.93 -7.11 16.82
CA PHE A 293 -9.93 -6.68 15.85
C PHE A 293 -9.44 -5.46 15.07
N PHE A 294 -9.73 -5.44 13.78
CA PHE A 294 -9.31 -4.41 12.84
C PHE A 294 -10.49 -3.90 12.02
N VAL A 295 -10.45 -2.62 11.70
CA VAL A 295 -11.34 -1.99 10.74
C VAL A 295 -10.51 -1.47 9.59
N ARG A 296 -10.90 -1.82 8.36
CA ARG A 296 -10.26 -1.34 7.15
C ARG A 296 -10.82 0.05 6.81
N VAL A 297 -9.98 1.07 6.94
CA VAL A 297 -10.30 2.45 6.56
C VAL A 297 -9.69 2.76 5.20
N LEU A 298 -10.26 3.74 4.48
CA LEU A 298 -9.60 4.32 3.32
C LEU A 298 -8.96 5.65 3.74
N ARG A 299 -7.66 5.81 3.51
CA ARG A 299 -6.94 7.06 3.66
C ARG A 299 -6.69 7.65 2.28
N VAL A 300 -7.13 8.89 2.06
CA VAL A 300 -6.77 9.68 0.88
C VAL A 300 -5.71 10.67 1.29
N ALA A 301 -4.52 10.56 0.70
CA ALA A 301 -3.48 11.55 0.85
C ALA A 301 -3.57 12.61 -0.24
N TYR A 302 -3.36 13.85 0.15
CA TYR A 302 -3.40 15.00 -0.74
C TYR A 302 -2.26 15.97 -0.44
N SER A 303 -1.97 16.81 -1.43
CA SER A 303 -1.14 17.98 -1.27
C SER A 303 -1.94 19.25 -1.55
N LYS A 304 -1.47 20.37 -1.03
CA LYS A 304 -2.02 21.70 -1.30
C LYS A 304 -0.90 22.73 -1.25
N GLU A 305 -1.10 23.86 -1.91
CA GLU A 305 -0.18 24.98 -1.75
C GLU A 305 -0.36 25.66 -0.38
N PRO A 306 0.72 26.20 0.21
CA PRO A 306 0.64 27.01 1.40
C PRO A 306 -0.29 28.21 1.19
N ALA A 307 -1.11 28.51 2.19
CA ALA A 307 -2.11 29.59 2.12
C ALA A 307 -1.52 31.00 1.92
N LEU A 308 -0.20 31.18 2.02
CA LEU A 308 0.50 32.46 2.01
C LEU A 308 0.88 32.97 0.60
N LEU A 309 0.69 32.17 -0.46
CA LEU A 309 0.96 32.61 -1.82
C LEU A 309 -0.26 33.38 -2.37
N GLU A 310 -0.26 34.70 -2.18
CA GLU A 310 -1.20 35.62 -2.83
C GLU A 310 -1.03 35.53 -4.35
N GLY A 311 -2.05 34.98 -5.02
CA GLY A 311 -1.99 34.67 -6.45
C GLY A 311 -2.82 33.47 -6.88
N GLY A 312 -3.46 32.78 -5.92
CA GLY A 312 -4.55 31.81 -6.09
C GLY A 312 -4.54 31.09 -7.44
N LEU A 313 -3.79 30.02 -7.50
CA LEU A 313 -3.75 29.11 -8.62
C LEU A 313 -5.20 28.65 -9.00
N PRO A 314 -5.61 28.62 -10.30
CA PRO A 314 -7.00 28.28 -10.70
C PRO A 314 -7.49 26.95 -10.13
N PRO A 315 -8.78 26.79 -9.78
CA PRO A 315 -9.28 25.59 -9.12
C PRO A 315 -9.00 24.31 -9.93
N SER A 316 -8.61 23.24 -9.24
CA SER A 316 -8.49 21.91 -9.84
C SER A 316 -9.88 21.43 -10.31
N PRO A 317 -9.98 20.69 -11.43
CA PRO A 317 -11.24 20.11 -11.84
C PRO A 317 -11.75 19.12 -10.76
N PRO A 318 -13.09 18.99 -10.59
CA PRO A 318 -13.67 18.03 -9.66
C PRO A 318 -13.17 16.61 -9.94
N LEU A 319 -12.69 15.93 -8.91
CA LEU A 319 -12.16 14.57 -9.01
C LEU A 319 -13.29 13.54 -8.87
N SER A 320 -13.46 12.67 -9.87
CA SER A 320 -14.42 11.56 -9.80
C SER A 320 -13.71 10.28 -9.39
N LEU A 321 -13.44 10.12 -8.09
CA LEU A 321 -12.73 8.96 -7.58
C LEU A 321 -13.56 7.68 -7.74
N HIS A 322 -13.01 6.69 -8.41
CA HIS A 322 -13.53 5.33 -8.50
C HIS A 322 -12.45 4.32 -8.10
N CYS A 323 -12.83 3.11 -7.67
CA CYS A 323 -11.88 2.04 -7.35
C CYS A 323 -12.26 0.75 -8.06
N LYS A 324 -11.30 0.13 -8.74
CA LYS A 324 -11.43 -1.21 -9.31
C LYS A 324 -10.47 -2.17 -8.62
N THR A 325 -11.03 -3.21 -7.98
CA THR A 325 -10.24 -4.27 -7.35
C THR A 325 -10.04 -5.45 -8.31
N PHE A 326 -8.79 -5.86 -8.50
CA PHE A 326 -8.39 -7.03 -9.27
C PHE A 326 -7.89 -8.11 -8.31
N MET A 327 -8.76 -9.10 -8.07
CA MET A 327 -8.40 -10.31 -7.35
C MET A 327 -7.77 -11.32 -8.32
N PRO A 328 -6.70 -12.04 -7.93
CA PRO A 328 -6.12 -13.07 -8.77
C PRO A 328 -7.14 -14.19 -9.01
N LEU A 329 -7.21 -14.71 -10.23
CA LEU A 329 -8.16 -15.76 -10.60
C LEU A 329 -7.76 -17.12 -10.02
N GLN A 330 -8.73 -17.83 -9.44
CA GLN A 330 -8.56 -19.18 -8.91
C GLN A 330 -8.36 -20.20 -10.05
N LEU A 331 -7.26 -20.95 -9.98
CA LEU A 331 -6.85 -21.94 -10.99
C LEU A 331 -7.33 -23.36 -10.68
N THR A 332 -7.50 -23.70 -9.40
CA THR A 332 -7.87 -25.07 -8.99
C THR A 332 -9.19 -25.13 -8.25
N ARG A 333 -9.99 -26.17 -8.50
CA ARG A 333 -11.16 -26.53 -7.67
C ARG A 333 -10.80 -27.65 -6.69
N GLY A 334 -11.36 -27.64 -5.48
CA GLY A 334 -11.20 -28.73 -4.50
C GLY A 334 -11.43 -28.30 -3.06
N ILE A 335 -11.25 -29.25 -2.13
CA ILE A 335 -11.40 -29.07 -0.68
C ILE A 335 -10.14 -28.41 -0.07
N PHE A 336 -9.00 -28.49 -0.77
CA PHE A 336 -7.74 -27.89 -0.34
C PHE A 336 -7.64 -26.41 -0.75
N VAL A 337 -6.67 -25.70 -0.17
CA VAL A 337 -6.37 -24.29 -0.49
C VAL A 337 -6.22 -24.11 -2.01
N PRO A 338 -6.98 -23.21 -2.64
CA PRO A 338 -6.89 -23.02 -4.07
C PRO A 338 -5.53 -22.45 -4.49
N GLU A 339 -5.08 -22.85 -5.67
CA GLU A 339 -4.06 -22.14 -6.42
C GLU A 339 -4.70 -20.96 -7.14
N PHE A 340 -3.96 -19.86 -7.21
CA PHE A 340 -4.36 -18.62 -7.86
C PHE A 340 -3.37 -18.27 -8.95
N GLU A 341 -3.80 -17.46 -9.91
CA GLU A 341 -2.92 -16.94 -10.94
C GLU A 341 -1.75 -16.17 -10.35
N SER A 342 -0.66 -16.07 -11.13
CA SER A 342 0.53 -15.34 -10.69
C SER A 342 0.33 -13.83 -10.73
N LEU A 343 1.24 -13.10 -10.11
CA LEU A 343 1.28 -11.64 -10.18
C LEU A 343 1.36 -11.16 -11.63
N SER A 344 2.22 -11.76 -12.46
CA SER A 344 2.32 -11.42 -13.88
C SER A 344 1.02 -11.66 -14.66
N ALA A 345 0.27 -12.73 -14.34
CA ALA A 345 -1.03 -12.98 -14.97
C ALA A 345 -2.09 -11.95 -14.53
N THR A 346 -2.13 -11.65 -13.22
CA THR A 346 -3.02 -10.61 -12.65
C THR A 346 -2.70 -9.25 -13.29
N LYS A 347 -1.41 -8.89 -13.37
CA LYS A 347 -0.91 -7.69 -14.04
C LYS A 347 -1.44 -7.60 -15.46
N LYS A 348 -1.25 -8.61 -16.30
CA LYS A 348 -1.74 -8.61 -17.69
C LYS A 348 -3.25 -8.33 -17.80
N ARG A 349 -4.06 -8.82 -16.87
CA ARG A 349 -5.50 -8.50 -16.83
C ARG A 349 -5.76 -7.04 -16.44
N VAL A 350 -5.01 -6.49 -15.49
CA VAL A 350 -5.08 -5.06 -15.16
C VAL A 350 -4.74 -4.22 -16.39
N GLU A 351 -3.61 -4.51 -17.05
CA GLU A 351 -3.15 -3.76 -18.23
C GLU A 351 -4.17 -3.81 -19.37
N ALA A 352 -4.76 -4.98 -19.63
CA ALA A 352 -5.79 -5.14 -20.65
C ALA A 352 -7.07 -4.37 -20.30
N TRP A 353 -7.51 -4.39 -19.04
CA TRP A 353 -8.69 -3.65 -18.59
C TRP A 353 -8.48 -2.14 -18.76
N ILE A 354 -7.34 -1.60 -18.32
CA ILE A 354 -6.99 -0.18 -18.47
C ILE A 354 -6.92 0.22 -19.95
N ARG A 355 -6.34 -0.63 -20.80
CA ARG A 355 -6.25 -0.39 -22.24
C ARG A 355 -7.64 -0.37 -22.91
N ALA A 356 -8.50 -1.33 -22.58
CA ALA A 356 -9.83 -1.46 -23.17
C ALA A 356 -10.77 -0.32 -22.75
N THR A 357 -10.64 0.15 -21.51
CA THR A 357 -11.51 1.20 -20.95
C THR A 357 -10.98 2.62 -21.18
N GLY A 358 -9.69 2.77 -21.51
CA GLY A 358 -9.03 4.07 -21.52
C GLY A 358 -8.96 4.71 -20.13
N ALA A 359 -9.03 3.91 -19.05
CA ALA A 359 -9.22 4.43 -17.71
C ALA A 359 -8.05 5.29 -17.23
N ARG A 360 -8.37 6.44 -16.63
CA ARG A 360 -7.40 7.38 -16.09
C ARG A 360 -7.03 6.97 -14.67
N VAL A 361 -5.83 6.43 -14.51
CA VAL A 361 -5.30 5.96 -13.23
C VAL A 361 -4.80 7.13 -12.40
N LEU A 362 -5.25 7.20 -11.14
CA LEU A 362 -4.79 8.14 -10.13
C LEU A 362 -3.68 7.52 -9.29
N SER A 363 -3.94 6.34 -8.72
CA SER A 363 -2.98 5.58 -7.91
C SER A 363 -3.35 4.10 -7.90
N CYS A 364 -2.45 3.27 -7.42
CA CYS A 364 -2.64 1.84 -7.26
C CYS A 364 -2.06 1.40 -5.92
N GLU A 365 -2.63 0.35 -5.35
CA GLU A 365 -2.09 -0.31 -4.15
C GLU A 365 -2.20 -1.84 -4.25
N THR A 366 -1.29 -2.52 -3.56
CA THR A 366 -1.25 -3.96 -3.38
C THR A 366 -1.67 -4.30 -1.95
N VAL A 367 -2.87 -4.87 -1.78
CA VAL A 367 -3.44 -5.15 -0.46
C VAL A 367 -3.35 -6.64 -0.14
N ALA A 368 -2.81 -6.97 1.02
CA ALA A 368 -2.90 -8.32 1.56
C ALA A 368 -4.23 -8.52 2.29
N MET A 369 -4.96 -9.58 1.96
CA MET A 369 -6.25 -9.91 2.54
C MET A 369 -6.27 -11.35 3.04
N ARG A 370 -7.03 -11.63 4.11
CA ARG A 370 -7.26 -13.01 4.60
C ARG A 370 -8.14 -13.77 3.63
N LEU A 371 -7.81 -15.03 3.36
CA LEU A 371 -8.52 -15.86 2.38
C LEU A 371 -9.70 -16.63 2.99
N PHE A 372 -9.55 -17.11 4.24
CA PHE A 372 -10.52 -18.02 4.87
C PHE A 372 -10.92 -17.64 6.30
N THR A 373 -10.30 -16.61 6.86
CA THR A 373 -10.53 -16.15 8.23
C THR A 373 -10.96 -14.68 8.22
N GLY A 374 -11.30 -14.14 9.39
CA GLY A 374 -11.71 -12.75 9.49
C GLY A 374 -13.11 -12.47 8.95
N GLY A 375 -13.38 -11.21 8.61
CA GLY A 375 -14.61 -10.83 7.93
C GLY A 375 -14.58 -11.17 6.43
N GLU A 376 -13.40 -11.34 5.85
CA GLU A 376 -13.20 -11.75 4.45
C GLU A 376 -13.82 -13.12 4.14
N ALA A 377 -13.84 -14.03 5.11
CA ALA A 377 -14.53 -15.32 4.98
C ALA A 377 -16.05 -15.18 4.68
N HIS A 378 -16.64 -14.04 5.05
CA HIS A 378 -18.09 -13.78 4.90
C HIS A 378 -18.39 -12.73 3.82
N ALA A 379 -17.64 -11.63 3.81
CA ALA A 379 -17.86 -10.47 2.93
C ALA A 379 -16.83 -10.34 1.79
N GLY A 380 -15.87 -11.27 1.70
CA GLY A 380 -14.85 -11.28 0.66
C GLY A 380 -13.98 -10.01 0.66
N ILE A 381 -13.64 -9.54 -0.55
CA ILE A 381 -12.79 -8.36 -0.77
C ILE A 381 -13.42 -7.04 -0.30
N GLU A 382 -14.73 -7.04 -0.06
CA GLU A 382 -15.51 -5.89 0.42
C GLU A 382 -15.61 -5.84 1.94
N SER A 383 -14.96 -6.78 2.66
CA SER A 383 -14.95 -6.74 4.11
C SER A 383 -14.26 -5.49 4.63
N SER A 384 -14.95 -4.72 5.48
CA SER A 384 -14.38 -3.56 6.19
C SER A 384 -13.95 -3.89 7.61
N PHE A 385 -14.19 -5.12 8.06
CA PHE A 385 -13.86 -5.59 9.39
C PHE A 385 -13.13 -6.92 9.29
N THR A 386 -12.08 -7.09 10.08
CA THR A 386 -11.35 -8.34 10.14
C THR A 386 -10.79 -8.54 11.54
N TYR A 387 -10.30 -9.74 11.81
CA TYR A 387 -9.71 -10.07 13.10
C TYR A 387 -8.58 -11.05 12.92
N ASN A 388 -7.55 -10.87 13.74
CA ASN A 388 -6.41 -11.76 13.88
C ASN A 388 -6.63 -12.64 15.12
N ASN A 389 -6.63 -13.96 14.96
CA ASN A 389 -6.79 -14.91 16.06
C ASN A 389 -5.49 -15.22 16.83
N GLY A 390 -4.47 -14.36 16.71
CA GLY A 390 -3.20 -14.50 17.42
C GLY A 390 -2.33 -15.61 16.82
N ASN A 391 -2.35 -16.80 17.44
CA ASN A 391 -1.45 -17.91 17.09
C ASN A 391 -2.05 -18.88 16.05
N ARG A 392 -3.14 -18.51 15.37
CA ARG A 392 -3.66 -19.36 14.29
C ARG A 392 -2.93 -19.07 13.02
N SER A 393 -2.62 -20.13 12.30
CA SER A 393 -2.04 -19.98 10.98
C SER A 393 -3.10 -19.52 9.98
N GLU A 394 -2.75 -18.57 9.11
CA GLU A 394 -3.69 -17.89 8.23
C GLU A 394 -3.22 -17.92 6.77
N TYR A 395 -4.17 -18.08 5.84
CA TYR A 395 -3.89 -17.94 4.41
C TYR A 395 -4.27 -16.53 3.98
N TRP A 396 -3.38 -15.94 3.19
CA TRP A 396 -3.51 -14.59 2.68
C TRP A 396 -3.41 -14.57 1.16
N ILE A 397 -4.00 -13.55 0.57
CA ILE A 397 -4.04 -13.28 -0.86
C ILE A 397 -3.72 -11.81 -1.11
N PHE A 398 -2.90 -11.53 -2.11
CA PHE A 398 -2.72 -10.17 -2.59
C PHE A 398 -3.82 -9.82 -3.59
N VAL A 399 -4.36 -8.62 -3.48
CA VAL A 399 -5.26 -8.02 -4.48
C VAL A 399 -4.68 -6.69 -4.93
N LEU A 400 -4.91 -6.32 -6.19
CA LEU A 400 -4.49 -5.03 -6.72
C LEU A 400 -5.71 -4.11 -6.76
N ARG A 401 -5.62 -2.94 -6.12
CA ARG A 401 -6.66 -1.90 -6.22
C ARG A 401 -6.14 -0.76 -7.09
N VAL A 402 -6.95 -0.37 -8.06
CA VAL A 402 -6.65 0.72 -8.98
C VAL A 402 -7.67 1.82 -8.74
N TYR A 403 -7.18 2.99 -8.31
CA TYR A 403 -7.97 4.19 -8.13
C TYR A 403 -7.97 5.01 -9.41
N LEU A 404 -9.14 5.45 -9.85
CA LEU A 404 -9.40 5.99 -11.17
C LEU A 404 -10.11 7.34 -11.07
N ASP A 405 -9.92 8.19 -12.07
CA ASP A 405 -10.66 9.45 -12.24
C ASP A 405 -11.70 9.34 -13.37
N GLY A 406 -12.94 9.03 -12.98
CA GLY A 406 -14.09 8.88 -13.85
C GLY A 406 -14.82 7.55 -13.62
N THR A 407 -15.92 7.39 -14.35
CA THR A 407 -16.72 6.16 -14.36
C THR A 407 -16.42 5.38 -15.62
N TYR A 408 -16.18 4.08 -15.48
CA TYR A 408 -15.80 3.19 -16.58
C TYR A 408 -16.71 1.98 -16.61
N GLN A 409 -17.11 1.56 -17.81
CA GLN A 409 -17.87 0.33 -18.01
C GLN A 409 -16.92 -0.86 -18.12
N GLU A 410 -17.36 -2.03 -17.67
CA GLU A 410 -16.59 -3.25 -17.86
C GLU A 410 -16.48 -3.57 -19.36
N PRO A 411 -15.27 -3.82 -19.88
CA PRO A 411 -15.08 -4.15 -21.28
C PRO A 411 -15.67 -5.53 -21.60
N PRO A 412 -16.08 -5.79 -22.86
CA PRO A 412 -16.47 -7.12 -23.30
C PRO A 412 -15.39 -8.16 -22.99
N GLN A 413 -15.81 -9.39 -22.65
CA GLN A 413 -14.89 -10.47 -22.29
C GLN A 413 -13.86 -10.79 -23.40
N GLU A 414 -14.22 -10.52 -24.65
CA GLU A 414 -13.39 -10.69 -25.85
C GLU A 414 -12.13 -9.80 -25.84
N MET A 415 -12.21 -8.63 -25.20
CA MET A 415 -11.11 -7.68 -25.07
C MET A 415 -10.19 -7.99 -23.88
N MET A 416 -10.60 -8.94 -23.04
CA MET A 416 -9.88 -9.35 -21.84
C MET A 416 -9.06 -10.63 -22.10
N PRO A 417 -7.91 -10.82 -21.42
CA PRO A 417 -7.21 -12.09 -21.46
C PRO A 417 -8.17 -13.22 -21.05
N PRO A 418 -8.13 -14.38 -21.74
CA PRO A 418 -9.06 -15.46 -21.45
C PRO A 418 -8.87 -15.91 -19.99
N PRO A 419 -9.98 -16.17 -19.26
CA PRO A 419 -9.87 -16.68 -17.91
C PRO A 419 -9.16 -18.05 -17.95
N PRO A 420 -8.28 -18.35 -16.98
CA PRO A 420 -7.59 -19.62 -16.94
C PRO A 420 -8.57 -20.77 -16.75
N GLU A 421 -8.36 -21.87 -17.47
CA GLU A 421 -9.12 -23.09 -17.26
C GLU A 421 -8.93 -23.60 -15.83
N ARG A 422 -10.04 -23.84 -15.13
CA ARG A 422 -10.02 -24.38 -13.77
C ARG A 422 -9.71 -25.87 -13.81
N ARG A 423 -8.56 -26.25 -13.27
CA ARG A 423 -8.12 -27.64 -13.23
C ARG A 423 -8.60 -28.33 -11.96
N PRO A 424 -8.95 -29.63 -11.99
CA PRO A 424 -9.07 -30.40 -10.76
C PRO A 424 -7.68 -30.46 -10.12
N ARG A 425 -7.59 -30.19 -8.80
CA ARG A 425 -6.30 -30.31 -8.12
C ARG A 425 -5.86 -31.78 -8.13
N LYS A 426 -4.72 -32.09 -8.76
CA LYS A 426 -4.15 -33.45 -8.72
C LYS A 426 -3.82 -33.76 -7.26
N VAL A 427 -4.45 -34.80 -6.71
CA VAL A 427 -4.03 -35.39 -5.43
C VAL A 427 -2.68 -36.04 -5.70
N THR A 428 -1.59 -35.33 -5.43
CA THR A 428 -0.28 -35.95 -5.43
C THR A 428 -0.24 -36.95 -4.27
N GLY A 429 0.03 -38.22 -4.57
CA GLY A 429 -0.11 -39.37 -3.65
C GLY A 429 0.74 -39.33 -2.36
N GLY A 430 1.43 -38.22 -2.07
CA GLY A 430 2.13 -38.01 -0.81
C GLY A 430 1.19 -37.83 0.39
N LEU A 431 0.00 -37.24 0.19
CA LEU A 431 -0.94 -36.98 1.30
C LEU A 431 -1.72 -38.22 1.76
N LEU A 432 -1.82 -39.25 0.91
CA LEU A 432 -2.45 -40.53 1.26
C LEU A 432 -1.62 -41.36 2.26
N ARG A 433 -0.35 -41.00 2.50
CA ARG A 433 0.45 -41.58 3.59
C ARG A 433 0.18 -40.92 4.95
N PHE A 434 -0.25 -39.66 4.99
CA PHE A 434 -0.57 -38.99 6.25
C PHE A 434 -1.93 -39.40 6.82
N LEU A 435 -2.90 -39.72 5.96
CA LEU A 435 -4.23 -40.19 6.37
C LEU A 435 -4.32 -41.69 6.67
N ARG A 436 -3.21 -42.42 6.62
CA ARG A 436 -3.10 -43.83 7.06
C ARG A 436 -2.32 -44.01 8.37
N ALA A 437 -1.91 -42.90 9.01
CA ALA A 437 -1.14 -42.92 10.26
C ALA A 437 -1.80 -42.09 11.37
N THR A 438 -3.13 -42.06 11.41
CA THR A 438 -3.94 -41.63 12.56
C THR A 438 -4.89 -42.72 12.94
#